data_AF-A0A963DD21-F1
#
_entry.id   AF-A0A963DD21-F1
#
_cell.length_a   1.000
_cell.length_b   1.000
_cell.length_c   1.000
_cell.angle_alpha   90.00
_cell.angle_beta   90.00
_cell.angle_gamma   90.00
#
_symmetry.space_group_name_H-M   'P 1'
#
loop_
_entity.id
_entity.type
_entity.pdbx_description
1 polymer ?
#
loop_
_entity_poly.entity_id
_entity_poly.type
_entity_poly.pdbx_seq_one_letter_code
_entity_poly.pdbx_strand_id
1 'polypeptide(L)'
;FRAIGAHPNVVMEANGFTAVLVQVASGNAATIAPKIVAETYFSAQASVKLDLVEPHLTQAIGLTIKEQSPVPPIIQAFRAAVRRAL
;
A
#
# COMPACT_ATOMS: atom_id res chain seq x y z
N PHE A 1 11.55 -11.35 9.77
CA PHE A 1 11.11 -12.52 10.56
C PHE A 1 12.20 -13.57 10.76
N ARG A 2 12.73 -14.24 9.73
CA ARG A 2 13.78 -15.27 9.91
C ARG A 2 15.01 -14.78 10.68
N ALA A 3 15.49 -13.56 10.39
CA ALA A 3 16.65 -12.98 11.08
C ALA A 3 16.48 -12.79 12.60
N ILE A 4 15.23 -12.76 13.10
CA ILE A 4 14.90 -12.63 14.52
C ILE A 4 14.30 -13.91 15.10
N GLY A 5 14.41 -15.05 14.40
CA GLY A 5 13.83 -16.34 14.83
C GLY A 5 12.29 -16.39 14.84
N ALA A 6 11.63 -15.43 14.19
CA ALA A 6 10.17 -15.41 14.09
C ALA A 6 9.68 -16.18 12.85
N HIS A 7 8.60 -16.95 13.02
CA HIS A 7 7.99 -17.79 11.99
C HIS A 7 6.48 -17.52 11.90
N PRO A 8 6.05 -16.50 11.14
CA PRO A 8 4.63 -16.23 10.97
C PRO A 8 3.93 -17.38 10.27
N ASN A 9 2.72 -17.72 10.70
CA ASN A 9 1.86 -18.68 10.00
C ASN A 9 1.11 -17.96 8.88
N VAL A 10 1.28 -18.41 7.64
CA VAL A 10 0.58 -17.82 6.49
C VAL A 10 -0.84 -18.37 6.45
N VAL A 11 -1.83 -17.51 6.73
CA VAL A 11 -3.25 -17.87 6.74
C VAL A 11 -3.89 -17.74 5.35
N MET A 12 -3.40 -16.81 4.52
CA MET A 12 -3.97 -16.47 3.22
C MET A 12 -2.93 -15.79 2.34
N GLU A 13 -3.04 -15.99 1.03
CA GLU A 13 -2.39 -15.19 0.00
C GLU A 13 -3.45 -14.47 -0.85
N ALA A 14 -3.23 -13.19 -1.13
CA ALA A 14 -4.16 -12.37 -1.91
C ALA A 14 -3.40 -11.38 -2.79
N ASN A 15 -3.96 -11.07 -3.96
CA ASN A 15 -3.41 -10.12 -4.93
C ASN A 15 -3.94 -8.69 -4.77
N GLY A 16 -4.78 -8.44 -3.77
CA GLY A 16 -5.37 -7.14 -3.49
C GLY A 16 -5.67 -6.95 -2.00
N PHE A 17 -5.71 -5.69 -1.55
CA PHE A 17 -5.83 -5.38 -0.14
C PHE A 17 -7.20 -5.71 0.45
N THR A 18 -8.30 -5.62 -0.30
CA THR A 18 -9.67 -5.77 0.23
C THR A 18 -9.87 -7.06 1.02
N ALA A 19 -9.45 -8.21 0.50
CA ALA A 19 -9.58 -9.50 1.19
C ALA A 19 -8.71 -9.55 2.46
N VAL A 20 -7.49 -8.99 2.40
CA VAL A 20 -6.58 -8.87 3.55
C VAL A 20 -7.19 -7.99 4.65
N LEU A 21 -7.77 -6.84 4.28
CA LEU A 21 -8.44 -5.93 5.21
C LEU A 21 -9.55 -6.63 5.99
N VAL A 22 -10.37 -7.44 5.31
CA VAL A 22 -11.45 -8.19 5.95
C VAL A 22 -10.88 -9.18 6.98
N GLN A 23 -9.85 -9.95 6.63
CA GLN A 23 -9.25 -10.90 7.59
C GLN A 23 -8.65 -10.21 8.82
N VAL A 24 -8.01 -9.04 8.64
CA VAL A 24 -7.47 -8.27 9.76
C VAL A 24 -8.59 -7.67 10.61
N ALA A 25 -9.61 -7.07 9.99
CA ALA A 25 -10.75 -6.49 10.72
C ALA A 25 -11.58 -7.54 11.47
N SER A 26 -11.63 -8.79 10.97
CA SER A 26 -12.26 -9.92 11.65
C SER A 26 -11.37 -10.56 12.74
N GLY A 27 -10.13 -10.10 12.94
CA GLY A 27 -9.20 -10.65 13.92
C GLY A 27 -8.58 -12.00 13.54
N ASN A 28 -8.76 -12.45 12.29
CA ASN A 28 -8.26 -13.73 11.82
C ASN A 28 -6.77 -13.71 11.44
N ALA A 29 -6.23 -12.52 11.14
CA ALA A 29 -4.86 -12.36 10.69
C ALA A 29 -4.28 -10.99 11.10
N ALA A 30 -2.95 -10.90 11.06
CA ALA A 30 -2.20 -9.65 11.04
C ALA A 30 -1.48 -9.53 9.69
N THR A 31 -1.23 -8.30 9.23
CA THR A 31 -0.54 -8.05 7.96
C THR A 31 0.43 -6.88 8.06
N ILE A 32 1.37 -6.82 7.11
CA ILE A 32 2.23 -5.67 6.87
C ILE A 32 1.68 -4.96 5.63
N ALA A 33 1.39 -3.66 5.75
CA ALA A 33 0.85 -2.86 4.66
C ALA A 33 1.64 -1.55 4.49
N PRO A 34 1.63 -0.94 3.29
CA PRO A 34 2.13 0.42 3.13
C PRO A 34 1.44 1.39 4.08
N LYS A 35 2.19 2.33 4.66
CA LYS A 35 1.68 3.30 5.65
C LYS A 35 0.38 3.98 5.22
N ILE A 36 0.33 4.47 3.98
CA ILE A 36 -0.87 5.14 3.44
C ILE A 36 -2.09 4.20 3.38
N VAL A 37 -1.92 2.91 3.11
CA VAL A 37 -3.01 1.93 3.10
C VAL A 37 -3.49 1.70 4.54
N ALA A 38 -2.55 1.56 5.49
CA ALA A 38 -2.85 1.45 6.92
C ALA A 38 -3.64 2.67 7.44
N GLU A 39 -3.21 3.87 7.07
CA GLU A 39 -3.85 5.11 7.52
C GLU A 39 -5.21 5.36 6.88
N THR A 40 -5.36 5.05 5.59
CA THR A 40 -6.58 5.32 4.83
C THR A 40 -7.70 4.32 5.14
N TYR A 41 -7.37 3.03 5.24
CA TYR A 41 -8.39 1.97 5.26
C TYR A 41 -8.54 1.25 6.59
N PHE A 42 -7.52 1.28 7.46
CA PHE A 42 -7.58 0.67 8.80
C PHE A 42 -7.90 1.71 9.89
N SER A 43 -8.69 2.72 9.54
CA SER A 43 -9.26 3.68 10.50
C SER A 43 -10.45 3.10 11.29
N ALA A 44 -10.96 1.93 10.87
CA ALA A 44 -11.98 1.20 11.61
C ALA A 44 -11.45 0.79 13.00
N GLN A 45 -12.24 1.07 14.04
CA GLN A 45 -11.91 0.86 15.47
C GLN A 45 -11.49 -0.59 15.83
N ALA A 46 -11.67 -1.54 14.92
CA ALA A 46 -11.41 -2.97 15.14
C ALA A 46 -9.94 -3.39 14.95
N SER A 47 -9.05 -2.52 14.47
CA SER A 47 -7.64 -2.88 14.21
C SER A 47 -6.64 -2.03 14.98
N VAL A 48 -5.61 -2.68 15.54
CA VAL A 48 -4.46 -2.02 16.15
C VAL A 48 -3.37 -1.85 15.10
N LYS A 49 -2.83 -0.64 15.00
CA LYS A 49 -1.71 -0.30 14.11
C LYS A 49 -0.43 -0.27 14.92
N LEU A 50 0.58 -1.00 14.44
CA LEU A 50 1.92 -1.02 15.02
C LEU A 50 2.88 -0.48 13.98
N ASP A 51 3.66 0.54 14.35
CA ASP A 51 4.70 1.07 13.47
C ASP A 51 5.83 0.05 13.32
N LEU A 52 6.16 -0.27 12.08
CA LEU A 52 7.32 -1.11 11.78
C LEU A 52 8.58 -0.25 11.91
N VAL A 53 9.35 -0.46 12.97
CA VAL A 53 10.60 0.29 13.22
C VAL A 53 11.71 -0.24 12.32
N GLU A 54 11.90 -1.56 12.29
CA GLU A 54 12.90 -2.23 11.45
C GLU A 54 12.29 -3.49 10.79
N PRO A 55 12.48 -3.70 9.47
CA PRO A 55 13.13 -2.79 8.52
C PRO A 55 12.21 -1.66 8.07
N HIS A 56 12.74 -0.44 7.95
CA HIS A 56 12.06 0.64 7.22
C HIS A 56 12.32 0.51 5.72
N LEU A 57 11.27 0.20 4.96
CA LEU A 57 11.32 0.09 3.50
C LEU A 57 10.44 1.15 2.86
N THR A 58 11.03 1.97 1.99
CA THR A 58 10.30 2.95 1.18
C THR A 58 10.35 2.52 -0.28
N GLN A 59 9.19 2.43 -0.91
CA GLN A 59 9.05 2.14 -2.33
C GLN A 59 8.56 3.40 -3.07
N ALA A 60 9.30 3.84 -4.07
CA ALA A 60 8.89 4.96 -4.91
C ALA A 60 7.73 4.53 -5.84
N ILE A 61 6.67 5.34 -5.88
CA ILE A 61 5.55 5.18 -6.81
C ILE A 61 5.74 6.18 -7.96
N GLY A 62 5.81 5.68 -9.19
CA GLY A 62 6.00 6.48 -10.40
C GLY A 62 4.76 6.54 -11.27
N LEU A 63 4.66 7.60 -12.08
CA LEU A 63 3.67 7.73 -13.13
C LEU A 63 4.26 7.31 -14.47
N THR A 64 3.74 6.22 -15.06
CA THR A 64 4.14 5.77 -16.40
C THR A 64 3.09 6.18 -17.42
N ILE A 65 3.53 6.84 -18.48
CA ILE A 65 2.69 7.26 -19.61
C ILE A 65 3.37 6.81 -20.89
N LYS A 66 2.59 6.25 -21.83
CA LYS A 66 3.11 5.85 -23.14
C LYS A 66 3.68 7.06 -23.88
N GLU A 67 4.82 6.89 -24.53
CA GLU A 67 5.41 7.92 -25.39
C GLU A 67 4.45 8.27 -26.54
N GLN A 68 4.25 9.56 -26.79
CA GLN A 68 3.27 10.07 -27.74
C GLN A 68 3.81 11.33 -28.41
N SER A 69 3.84 11.32 -29.75
CA SER A 69 4.29 12.47 -30.54
C SER A 69 3.24 12.81 -31.61
N PRO A 70 2.56 13.97 -31.51
CA PRO A 70 2.64 14.95 -30.41
C PRO A 70 1.95 14.45 -29.13
N VAL A 71 2.31 15.02 -27.97
CA VAL A 71 1.66 14.70 -26.69
C VAL A 71 0.26 15.34 -26.65
N PRO A 72 -0.83 14.57 -26.47
CA PRO A 72 -2.19 15.11 -26.41
C PRO A 72 -2.36 16.10 -25.25
N PRO A 73 -3.13 17.20 -25.43
CA PRO A 73 -3.34 18.20 -24.38
C PRO A 73 -3.87 17.62 -23.06
N ILE A 74 -4.72 16.60 -23.12
CA ILE A 74 -5.26 15.92 -21.92
C ILE A 74 -4.16 15.27 -21.09
N ILE A 75 -3.13 14.70 -21.73
CA ILE A 75 -1.98 14.09 -21.05
C ILE A 75 -1.10 15.16 -20.42
N GLN A 76 -0.93 16.31 -21.09
CA GLN A 76 -0.19 17.44 -20.51
C GLN A 76 -0.90 17.98 -19.26
N ALA A 77 -2.23 18.18 -19.34
CA ALA A 77 -3.04 18.62 -18.22
C ALA A 77 -3.00 17.61 -17.05
N PHE A 78 -3.11 16.31 -17.34
CA PHE A 78 -3.01 15.26 -16.32
C PHE A 78 -1.65 15.25 -15.63
N ARG A 79 -0.54 15.35 -16.37
CA ARG A 79 0.82 15.44 -15.79
C ARG A 79 0.95 16.65 -14.85
N ALA A 80 0.41 17.80 -15.24
CA ALA A 80 0.44 19.00 -14.41
C ALA A 80 -0.41 18.84 -13.14
N ALA A 81 -1.58 18.21 -13.24
CA ALA A 81 -2.45 17.94 -12.11
C ALA A 81 -1.80 16.98 -11.10
N VAL A 82 -1.22 15.87 -11.56
CA VAL A 82 -0.52 14.91 -10.68
C VAL A 82 0.65 15.57 -9.95
N ARG A 83 1.47 16.37 -10.65
CA ARG A 83 2.61 17.08 -10.02
C ARG A 83 2.20 18.09 -8.95
N ARG A 84 0.97 18.62 -9.01
CA ARG A 84 0.43 19.56 -8.01
C ARG A 84 -0.18 18.85 -6.79
N ALA A 85 -0.53 17.58 -6.94
CA ALA A 85 -1.17 16.77 -5.89
C ALA A 85 -0.15 15.98 -5.05
N LEU A 86 1.12 15.97 -5.46
CA LEU A 86 2.26 15.44 -4.73
C LEU A 86 2.93 16.57 -3.95
#